data_AF-V5GWT4-F1
#
_entry.id   AF-V5GWT4-F1
#
_cell.length_a   1.000
_cell.length_b   1.000
_cell.length_c   1.000
_cell.angle_alpha   90.00
_cell.angle_beta   90.00
_cell.angle_gamma   90.00
#
_symmetry.space_group_name_H-M   'P 1'
#
loop_
_entity.id
_entity.type
_entity.pdbx_description
1 polymer ?
#
loop_
_entity_poly.entity_id
_entity_poly.type
_entity_poly.pdbx_seq_one_letter_code
_entity_poly.pdbx_strand_id
1 'polypeptide(L)'
;VEEFKQDHPRFLGARYIHSIYRGVTPEVLKSGLDELIALKKLYPQFIAGFDFVGYEEEGRPIVEFHKVLLEASEQLKFFFHAGETNWYGSTDLNLIDAVLLNSSRIGHAFALSRHPILMHLVKAKDIAIELCPISNQVLMLNEDPRTHPTISLLAKDFPVVISNDDPSAWGASGLSYDWYVAFLAMTPEDAGIEVLKKFAMDSIRYSAMNDDEKDTALEKWSLDWQIFLEDMLK
;
A
#
# COMPACT_ATOMS: atom_id res chain seq x y z
N VAL A 1 -18.35 5.30 9.79
CA VAL A 1 -17.57 6.38 9.13
C VAL A 1 -18.29 7.71 9.23
N GLU A 2 -19.51 7.83 8.70
CA GLU A 2 -20.22 9.12 8.72
C GLU A 2 -20.50 9.66 10.12
N GLU A 3 -20.89 8.81 11.07
CA GLU A 3 -21.06 9.21 12.48
C GLU A 3 -19.77 9.82 13.05
N PHE A 4 -18.62 9.16 12.88
CA PHE A 4 -17.33 9.67 13.35
C PHE A 4 -16.95 11.01 12.71
N LYS A 5 -17.29 11.23 11.43
CA LYS A 5 -17.04 12.49 10.72
C LYS A 5 -17.86 13.66 11.26
N GLN A 6 -19.02 13.41 11.85
CA GLN A 6 -19.84 14.47 12.47
C GLN A 6 -19.09 15.10 13.65
N ASP A 7 -18.44 14.25 14.46
CA ASP A 7 -17.68 14.69 15.63
C ASP A 7 -16.23 15.11 15.28
N HIS A 8 -15.70 14.62 14.16
CA HIS A 8 -14.32 14.85 13.73
C HIS A 8 -14.26 15.40 12.29
N PRO A 9 -14.60 16.67 12.04
CA PRO A 9 -14.73 17.24 10.69
C PRO A 9 -13.43 17.28 9.87
N ARG A 10 -12.27 17.14 10.53
CA ARG A 10 -10.96 16.99 9.87
C ARG A 10 -10.72 15.58 9.34
N PHE A 11 -11.40 14.57 9.87
CA PHE A 11 -11.30 13.20 9.39
C PHE A 11 -11.94 13.06 8.00
N LEU A 12 -11.17 12.58 7.02
CA LEU A 12 -11.62 12.49 5.63
C LEU A 12 -12.62 11.35 5.43
N GLY A 13 -12.40 10.23 6.09
CA GLY A 13 -13.23 9.03 5.98
C GLY A 13 -12.38 7.76 5.94
N ALA A 14 -12.99 6.67 5.50
CA ALA A 14 -12.34 5.39 5.28
C ALA A 14 -12.90 4.72 4.04
N ARG A 15 -12.09 3.87 3.42
CA ARG A 15 -12.50 2.98 2.32
C ARG A 15 -12.18 1.55 2.68
N TYR A 16 -12.85 0.63 2.01
CA TYR A 16 -12.71 -0.80 2.22
C TYR A 16 -12.11 -1.46 0.97
N ILE A 17 -10.97 -2.11 1.15
CA ILE A 17 -10.43 -3.07 0.18
C ILE A 17 -10.86 -4.44 0.70
N HIS A 18 -11.60 -5.17 -0.13
CA HIS A 18 -12.02 -6.52 0.26
C HIS A 18 -10.88 -7.49 -0.01
N SER A 19 -10.51 -8.25 1.01
CA SER A 19 -9.40 -9.18 0.92
C SER A 19 -9.86 -10.62 1.07
N ILE A 20 -9.32 -11.51 0.24
CA ILE A 20 -9.55 -12.96 0.32
C ILE A 20 -8.22 -13.65 0.61
N TYR A 21 -8.25 -14.66 1.48
CA TYR A 21 -7.08 -15.49 1.74
C TYR A 21 -6.62 -16.19 0.47
N ARG A 22 -5.33 -16.09 0.13
CA ARG A 22 -4.78 -16.57 -1.16
C ARG A 22 -4.73 -18.10 -1.32
N GLY A 23 -5.07 -18.88 -0.30
CA GLY A 23 -5.16 -20.35 -0.40
C GLY A 23 -6.49 -20.89 -0.94
N VAL A 24 -7.43 -20.03 -1.34
CA VAL A 24 -8.75 -20.45 -1.86
C VAL A 24 -8.67 -21.08 -3.26
N THR A 25 -9.72 -21.80 -3.67
CA THR A 25 -9.86 -22.29 -5.06
C THR A 25 -10.28 -21.16 -6.01
N PRO A 26 -10.08 -21.29 -7.34
CA PRO A 26 -10.51 -20.26 -8.29
C PRO A 26 -12.03 -20.04 -8.29
N GLU A 27 -12.82 -21.07 -7.97
CA GLU A 27 -14.29 -20.98 -7.87
C GLU A 27 -14.71 -20.13 -6.67
N VAL A 28 -14.04 -20.31 -5.53
CA VAL A 28 -14.27 -19.50 -4.33
C VAL A 28 -13.89 -18.05 -4.59
N LEU A 29 -12.74 -17.80 -5.22
CA LEU A 29 -12.34 -16.46 -5.63
C LEU A 29 -13.40 -15.83 -6.55
N LYS A 30 -13.81 -16.55 -7.60
CA LYS A 30 -14.80 -16.03 -8.55
C LYS A 30 -16.10 -15.65 -7.85
N SER A 31 -16.61 -16.50 -6.97
CA SER A 31 -17.81 -16.21 -6.20
C SER A 31 -17.64 -14.95 -5.34
N GLY A 32 -16.49 -14.80 -4.66
CA GLY A 32 -16.20 -13.62 -3.85
C GLY A 32 -16.08 -12.33 -4.67
N LEU A 33 -15.47 -12.40 -5.85
CA LEU A 33 -15.37 -11.23 -6.76
C LEU A 33 -16.73 -10.86 -7.35
N ASP A 34 -17.56 -11.82 -7.72
CA ASP A 34 -18.92 -11.57 -8.22
C ASP A 34 -19.76 -10.82 -7.16
N GLU A 35 -19.66 -11.23 -5.89
CA GLU A 35 -20.31 -10.55 -4.76
C GLU A 35 -19.72 -9.15 -4.53
N LEU A 36 -18.39 -9.02 -4.55
CA LEU A 36 -17.72 -7.73 -4.38
C LEU A 36 -18.10 -6.74 -5.48
N ILE A 37 -18.22 -7.18 -6.73
CA ILE A 37 -18.67 -6.36 -7.85
C ILE A 37 -20.11 -5.87 -7.62
N ALA A 38 -20.99 -6.73 -7.11
CA ALA A 38 -22.36 -6.33 -6.76
C ALA A 38 -22.36 -5.29 -5.63
N LEU A 39 -21.57 -5.51 -4.58
CA LEU A 39 -21.42 -4.57 -3.47
C LEU A 39 -20.82 -3.24 -3.92
N LYS A 40 -19.82 -3.26 -4.80
CA LYS A 40 -19.20 -2.05 -5.36
C LYS A 40 -20.20 -1.17 -6.10
N LYS A 41 -21.20 -1.77 -6.78
CA LYS A 41 -22.29 -1.02 -7.42
C LYS A 41 -23.19 -0.33 -6.40
N LEU A 42 -23.41 -0.94 -5.23
CA LEU A 42 -24.21 -0.36 -4.14
C LEU A 42 -23.45 0.69 -3.34
N TYR A 43 -22.13 0.50 -3.16
CA TYR A 43 -21.27 1.35 -2.33
C TYR A 43 -20.02 1.83 -3.09
N PRO A 44 -20.18 2.56 -4.21
CA PRO A 44 -19.08 2.89 -5.12
C PRO A 44 -18.01 3.78 -4.50
N GLN A 45 -18.35 4.60 -3.50
CA GLN A 45 -17.36 5.45 -2.83
C GLN A 45 -16.70 4.79 -1.62
N PHE A 46 -17.28 3.73 -1.07
CA PHE A 46 -16.72 3.05 0.11
C PHE A 46 -15.81 1.89 -0.29
N ILE A 47 -16.23 1.05 -1.24
CA ILE A 47 -15.43 -0.09 -1.69
C ILE A 47 -14.37 0.39 -2.67
N ALA A 48 -13.09 0.28 -2.31
CA ALA A 48 -11.97 0.68 -3.14
C ALA A 48 -11.63 -0.37 -4.20
N GLY A 49 -11.66 -1.66 -3.82
CA GLY A 49 -11.25 -2.75 -4.72
C GLY A 49 -11.00 -4.05 -3.99
N PHE A 50 -10.12 -4.87 -4.56
CA PHE A 50 -9.80 -6.22 -4.11
C PHE A 50 -8.31 -6.43 -3.85
N ASP A 51 -7.99 -7.35 -2.94
CA ASP A 51 -6.64 -7.80 -2.61
C ASP A 51 -6.60 -9.28 -2.16
N PHE A 52 -5.43 -9.89 -2.25
CA PHE A 52 -5.12 -11.17 -1.61
C PHE A 52 -4.32 -10.96 -0.33
N VAL A 53 -4.67 -11.73 0.71
CA VAL A 53 -3.94 -11.71 1.99
C VAL A 53 -3.51 -13.11 2.43
N GLY A 54 -2.70 -13.15 3.49
CA GLY A 54 -2.14 -14.37 4.07
C GLY A 54 -0.69 -14.61 3.64
N TYR A 55 -0.03 -15.57 4.30
CA TYR A 55 1.39 -15.83 4.09
C TYR A 55 1.69 -16.14 2.62
N GLU A 56 2.46 -15.25 1.97
CA GLU A 56 2.65 -15.26 0.52
C GLU A 56 3.35 -16.55 0.05
N GLU A 57 4.31 -17.03 0.82
CA GLU A 57 5.13 -18.23 0.53
C GLU A 57 4.32 -19.53 0.44
N GLU A 58 3.37 -19.74 1.35
CA GLU A 58 2.56 -20.97 1.42
C GLU A 58 1.26 -20.87 0.62
N GLY A 59 0.93 -19.66 0.18
CA GLY A 59 -0.25 -19.36 -0.59
C GLY A 59 -0.19 -19.75 -2.06
N ARG A 60 -1.32 -19.70 -2.76
CA ARG A 60 -1.34 -19.87 -4.21
C ARG A 60 -0.91 -18.56 -4.88
N PRO A 61 -0.01 -18.61 -5.88
CA PRO A 61 0.45 -17.42 -6.60
C PRO A 61 -0.67 -16.82 -7.46
N ILE A 62 -0.57 -15.52 -7.76
CA ILE A 62 -1.58 -14.75 -8.49
C ILE A 62 -1.82 -15.33 -9.89
N VAL A 63 -0.78 -15.87 -10.53
CA VAL A 63 -0.84 -16.54 -11.83
C VAL A 63 -1.93 -17.62 -11.93
N GLU A 64 -2.22 -18.33 -10.84
CA GLU A 64 -3.25 -19.38 -10.83
C GLU A 64 -4.69 -18.84 -10.95
N PHE A 65 -4.86 -17.53 -10.80
CA PHE A 65 -6.16 -16.86 -10.80
C PHE A 65 -6.35 -15.90 -11.98
N HIS A 66 -5.38 -15.82 -12.92
CA HIS A 66 -5.38 -14.83 -14.00
C HIS A 66 -6.68 -14.72 -14.77
N LYS A 67 -7.30 -15.84 -15.14
CA LYS A 67 -8.58 -15.78 -15.88
C LYS A 67 -9.66 -15.03 -15.11
N VAL A 68 -9.83 -15.37 -13.84
CA VAL A 68 -10.85 -14.79 -12.96
C VAL A 68 -10.52 -13.33 -12.65
N LEU A 69 -9.25 -13.01 -12.41
CA LEU A 69 -8.80 -11.64 -12.13
C LEU A 69 -8.89 -10.72 -13.36
N LEU A 70 -8.59 -11.22 -14.56
CA LEU A 70 -8.71 -10.45 -15.79
C LEU A 70 -10.18 -10.04 -16.02
N GLU A 71 -11.13 -10.97 -15.85
CA GLU A 71 -12.57 -10.66 -15.94
C GLU A 71 -12.99 -9.61 -14.89
N ALA A 72 -12.49 -9.73 -13.65
CA ALA A 72 -12.82 -8.79 -12.58
C ALA A 72 -12.16 -7.41 -12.74
N SER A 73 -11.00 -7.32 -13.41
CA SER A 73 -10.23 -6.09 -13.61
C SER A 73 -10.98 -5.00 -14.38
N GLU A 74 -12.00 -5.39 -15.16
CA GLU A 74 -12.87 -4.45 -15.88
C GLU A 74 -13.79 -3.65 -14.94
N GLN A 75 -14.03 -4.15 -13.73
CA GLN A 75 -15.01 -3.58 -12.79
C GLN A 75 -14.39 -3.23 -11.41
N LEU A 76 -13.20 -3.75 -11.11
CA LEU A 76 -12.53 -3.57 -9.82
C LEU A 76 -11.10 -3.08 -10.00
N LYS A 77 -10.66 -2.25 -9.04
CA LYS A 77 -9.25 -1.97 -8.83
C LYS A 77 -8.63 -3.05 -7.95
N PHE A 78 -7.35 -3.31 -8.16
CA PHE A 78 -6.57 -4.22 -7.32
C PHE A 78 -5.54 -3.49 -6.47
N PHE A 79 -5.23 -4.05 -5.31
CA PHE A 79 -4.27 -3.53 -4.34
C PHE A 79 -3.43 -4.70 -3.79
N PHE A 80 -2.74 -5.42 -4.68
CA PHE A 80 -2.22 -6.74 -4.36
C PHE A 80 -1.04 -6.67 -3.38
N HIS A 81 -1.08 -7.49 -2.33
CA HIS A 81 0.14 -7.98 -1.68
C HIS A 81 0.94 -8.79 -2.70
N ALA A 82 2.19 -8.38 -2.94
CA ALA A 82 3.08 -9.08 -3.85
C ALA A 82 4.55 -8.87 -3.52
N GLY A 83 5.30 -9.96 -3.54
CA GLY A 83 6.76 -9.96 -3.38
C GLY A 83 7.23 -9.67 -1.96
N GLU A 84 6.42 -9.95 -0.94
CA GLU A 84 6.81 -9.97 0.46
C GLU A 84 7.62 -11.25 0.77
N THR A 85 8.85 -11.32 0.25
CA THR A 85 9.69 -12.51 0.40
C THR A 85 11.19 -12.22 0.33
N ASN A 86 11.97 -13.08 0.98
CA ASN A 86 13.43 -13.12 0.84
C ASN A 86 13.92 -14.01 -0.30
N TRP A 87 13.05 -14.79 -0.92
CA TRP A 87 13.42 -15.77 -1.93
C TRP A 87 13.29 -15.23 -3.35
N TYR A 88 14.02 -15.87 -4.25
CA TYR A 88 13.80 -15.79 -5.69
C TYR A 88 12.99 -17.02 -6.11
N GLY A 89 11.82 -16.86 -6.71
CA GLY A 89 10.97 -18.00 -7.05
C GLY A 89 9.53 -17.62 -7.38
N SER A 90 8.57 -18.44 -6.98
CA SER A 90 7.16 -18.19 -7.28
C SER A 90 6.58 -16.99 -6.54
N THR A 91 7.06 -16.71 -5.33
CA THR A 91 6.52 -15.66 -4.45
C THR A 91 6.83 -14.25 -4.98
N ASP A 92 8.09 -13.95 -5.30
CA ASP A 92 8.46 -12.63 -5.83
C ASP A 92 7.94 -12.40 -7.26
N LEU A 93 7.66 -13.46 -8.03
CA LEU A 93 7.03 -13.35 -9.34
C LEU A 93 5.57 -12.87 -9.28
N ASN A 94 4.90 -12.87 -8.12
CA ASN A 94 3.60 -12.21 -7.96
C ASN A 94 3.69 -10.69 -8.28
N LEU A 95 4.88 -10.09 -8.19
CA LEU A 95 5.12 -8.71 -8.63
C LEU A 95 4.85 -8.52 -10.13
N ILE A 96 5.17 -9.53 -10.95
CA ILE A 96 4.89 -9.49 -12.39
C ILE A 96 3.39 -9.41 -12.60
N ASP A 97 2.65 -10.32 -11.95
CA ASP A 97 1.21 -10.42 -12.12
C ASP A 97 0.49 -9.16 -11.58
N ALA A 98 0.94 -8.62 -10.44
CA ALA A 98 0.42 -7.37 -9.90
C ALA A 98 0.59 -6.19 -10.89
N VAL A 99 1.73 -6.10 -11.55
CA VAL A 99 2.00 -5.05 -12.56
C VAL A 99 1.18 -5.28 -13.83
N LEU A 100 1.07 -6.52 -14.31
CA LEU A 100 0.33 -6.87 -15.52
C LEU A 100 -1.19 -6.70 -15.35
N LEU A 101 -1.71 -6.97 -14.15
CA LEU A 101 -3.11 -6.77 -13.78
C LEU A 101 -3.43 -5.32 -13.39
N ASN A 102 -2.50 -4.39 -13.62
CA ASN A 102 -2.64 -2.95 -13.33
C ASN A 102 -3.07 -2.68 -11.88
N SER A 103 -2.40 -3.32 -10.91
CA SER A 103 -2.61 -3.02 -9.51
C SER A 103 -2.41 -1.52 -9.24
N SER A 104 -3.32 -0.94 -8.47
CA SER A 104 -3.29 0.49 -8.14
C SER A 104 -2.18 0.83 -7.16
N ARG A 105 -1.88 -0.10 -6.24
CA ARG A 105 -0.72 -0.09 -5.33
C ARG A 105 -0.28 -1.53 -5.11
N ILE A 106 0.98 -1.71 -4.71
CA ILE A 106 1.53 -3.03 -4.37
C ILE A 106 1.88 -3.03 -2.88
N GLY A 107 1.27 -3.96 -2.15
CA GLY A 107 1.57 -4.25 -0.75
C GLY A 107 2.99 -4.78 -0.58
N HIS A 108 3.78 -4.14 0.27
CA HIS A 108 5.19 -4.41 0.59
C HIS A 108 6.18 -4.21 -0.57
N ALA A 109 5.99 -4.94 -1.68
CA ALA A 109 6.92 -5.02 -2.80
C ALA A 109 8.38 -5.27 -2.38
N PHE A 110 8.59 -6.04 -1.32
CA PHE A 110 9.88 -6.20 -0.65
C PHE A 110 10.98 -6.68 -1.60
N ALA A 111 10.65 -7.62 -2.49
CA ALA A 111 11.58 -8.18 -3.47
C ALA A 111 11.79 -7.30 -4.73
N LEU A 112 11.07 -6.18 -4.91
CA LEU A 112 11.05 -5.43 -6.17
C LEU A 112 12.42 -4.91 -6.61
N SER A 113 13.29 -4.51 -5.68
CA SER A 113 14.63 -4.00 -5.99
C SER A 113 15.53 -5.02 -6.69
N ARG A 114 15.17 -6.31 -6.62
CA ARG A 114 15.87 -7.43 -7.27
C ARG A 114 15.43 -7.62 -8.73
N HIS A 115 14.37 -6.93 -9.17
CA HIS A 115 13.76 -7.06 -10.49
C HIS A 115 13.87 -5.74 -11.29
N PRO A 116 15.03 -5.42 -11.88
CA PRO A 116 15.27 -4.11 -12.52
C PRO A 116 14.32 -3.79 -13.68
N ILE A 117 13.83 -4.82 -14.41
CA ILE A 117 12.84 -4.63 -15.47
C ILE A 117 11.46 -4.27 -14.85
N LEU A 118 11.05 -4.96 -13.78
CA LEU A 118 9.79 -4.63 -13.09
C LEU A 118 9.86 -3.27 -12.42
N MET A 119 11.00 -2.90 -11.83
CA MET A 119 11.22 -1.55 -11.30
C MET A 119 10.91 -0.48 -12.34
N HIS A 120 11.39 -0.66 -13.58
CA HIS A 120 11.10 0.28 -14.66
C HIS A 120 9.60 0.35 -14.96
N LEU A 121 8.91 -0.80 -15.01
CA LEU A 121 7.47 -0.86 -15.28
C LEU A 121 6.63 -0.25 -14.15
N VAL A 122 6.94 -0.56 -12.88
CA VAL A 122 6.27 0.01 -11.70
C VAL A 122 6.39 1.53 -11.71
N LYS A 123 7.59 2.06 -11.97
CA LYS A 123 7.82 3.50 -12.04
C LYS A 123 7.11 4.14 -13.24
N ALA A 124 7.18 3.50 -14.42
CA ALA A 124 6.53 4.02 -15.63
C ALA A 124 4.99 4.02 -15.53
N LYS A 125 4.41 3.08 -14.79
CA LYS A 125 2.97 2.97 -14.54
C LYS A 125 2.49 3.78 -13.32
N ASP A 126 3.39 4.49 -12.63
CA ASP A 126 3.08 5.27 -11.42
C ASP A 126 2.39 4.44 -10.31
N ILE A 127 2.83 3.19 -10.12
CA ILE A 127 2.25 2.27 -9.12
C ILE A 127 3.00 2.45 -7.80
N ALA A 128 2.29 2.88 -6.74
CA ALA A 128 2.88 3.08 -5.43
C ALA A 128 3.12 1.77 -4.68
N ILE A 129 4.19 1.77 -3.87
CA ILE A 129 4.56 0.69 -2.96
C ILE A 129 4.10 1.06 -1.56
N GLU A 130 3.41 0.15 -0.88
CA GLU A 130 3.03 0.29 0.52
C GLU A 130 4.14 -0.29 1.40
N LEU A 131 4.92 0.57 2.06
CA LEU A 131 6.04 0.20 2.90
C LEU A 131 5.59 0.06 4.36
N CYS A 132 5.76 -1.13 4.94
CA CYS A 132 5.42 -1.48 6.32
C CYS A 132 6.67 -2.00 7.07
N PRO A 133 7.61 -1.11 7.45
CA PRO A 133 8.94 -1.52 7.86
C PRO A 133 8.97 -2.31 9.18
N ILE A 134 8.05 -2.04 10.11
CA ILE A 134 7.97 -2.78 11.37
C ILE A 134 7.46 -4.20 11.12
N SER A 135 6.42 -4.36 10.28
CA SER A 135 5.92 -5.67 9.88
C SER A 135 7.03 -6.51 9.27
N ASN A 136 7.78 -5.94 8.30
CA ASN A 136 8.86 -6.67 7.64
C ASN A 136 9.97 -7.11 8.62
N GLN A 137 10.25 -6.32 9.66
CA GLN A 137 11.21 -6.70 10.69
C GLN A 137 10.67 -7.81 11.61
N VAL A 138 9.43 -7.68 12.11
CA VAL A 138 8.82 -8.66 13.02
C VAL A 138 8.61 -10.01 12.34
N LEU A 139 8.28 -10.00 11.05
CA LEU A 139 8.14 -11.20 10.21
C LEU A 139 9.47 -11.75 9.69
N MET A 140 10.60 -11.23 10.19
CA MET A 140 11.96 -11.71 9.89
C MET A 140 12.35 -11.62 8.41
N LEU A 141 11.80 -10.66 7.66
CA LEU A 141 12.25 -10.36 6.30
C LEU A 141 13.57 -9.59 6.31
N ASN A 142 13.78 -8.72 7.30
CA ASN A 142 15.06 -8.06 7.57
C ASN A 142 15.29 -7.88 9.06
N GLU A 143 16.52 -8.07 9.54
CA GLU A 143 16.87 -7.84 10.95
C GLU A 143 17.14 -6.35 11.23
N ASP A 144 17.88 -5.69 10.34
CA ASP A 144 18.22 -4.27 10.43
C ASP A 144 17.38 -3.45 9.43
N PRO A 145 16.60 -2.46 9.87
CA PRO A 145 15.84 -1.59 8.95
C PRO A 145 16.74 -0.83 7.97
N ARG A 146 18.01 -0.59 8.31
CA ARG A 146 18.99 0.09 7.43
C ARG A 146 19.41 -0.77 6.23
N THR A 147 19.09 -2.06 6.23
CA THR A 147 19.33 -2.97 5.09
C THR A 147 18.05 -3.24 4.29
N HIS A 148 16.96 -2.53 4.57
CA HIS A 148 15.67 -2.77 3.92
C HIS A 148 15.74 -2.49 2.40
N PRO A 149 15.28 -3.41 1.52
CA PRO A 149 15.45 -3.31 0.07
C PRO A 149 14.80 -2.06 -0.55
N THR A 150 13.70 -1.57 0.04
CA THR A 150 12.99 -0.34 -0.38
C THR A 150 13.85 0.93 -0.28
N ILE A 151 14.95 0.95 0.49
CA ILE A 151 15.87 2.10 0.53
C ILE A 151 16.38 2.44 -0.88
N SER A 152 16.71 1.42 -1.68
CA SER A 152 17.16 1.62 -3.05
C SER A 152 16.07 2.19 -3.97
N LEU A 153 14.80 2.00 -3.62
CA LEU A 153 13.64 2.52 -4.35
C LEU A 153 13.38 3.98 -3.93
N LEU A 154 13.45 4.29 -2.63
CA LEU A 154 13.38 5.65 -2.10
C LEU A 154 14.46 6.55 -2.73
N ALA A 155 15.71 6.08 -2.78
CA ALA A 155 16.83 6.80 -3.41
C ALA A 155 16.65 7.05 -4.91
N LYS A 156 15.78 6.26 -5.56
CA LYS A 156 15.42 6.40 -6.99
C LYS A 156 14.09 7.13 -7.19
N ASP A 157 13.55 7.78 -6.16
CA ASP A 157 12.27 8.49 -6.20
C ASP A 157 11.13 7.61 -6.76
N PHE A 158 11.00 6.41 -6.19
CA PHE A 158 9.81 5.59 -6.40
C PHE A 158 8.63 6.16 -5.60
N PRO A 159 7.40 6.01 -6.09
CA PRO A 159 6.20 6.29 -5.31
C PRO A 159 6.10 5.30 -4.14
N VAL A 160 6.30 5.78 -2.93
CA VAL A 160 6.23 4.97 -1.69
C VAL A 160 5.30 5.64 -0.71
N VAL A 161 4.37 4.87 -0.15
CA VAL A 161 3.49 5.29 0.94
C VAL A 161 3.81 4.47 2.18
N ILE A 162 3.96 5.12 3.33
CA ILE A 162 4.27 4.45 4.60
C ILE A 162 2.97 4.02 5.27
N SER A 163 2.89 2.75 5.66
CA SER A 163 1.78 2.17 6.42
C SER A 163 2.30 1.34 7.60
N ASN A 164 1.39 0.83 8.43
CA ASN A 164 1.69 0.11 9.68
C ASN A 164 1.22 -1.35 9.72
N ASP A 165 0.56 -1.80 8.65
CA ASP A 165 0.05 -3.18 8.51
C ASP A 165 -0.85 -3.57 9.71
N ASP A 166 -0.40 -4.48 10.59
CA ASP A 166 -1.08 -4.88 11.82
C ASP A 166 -0.44 -4.29 13.09
N PRO A 167 -0.51 -2.96 13.35
CA PRO A 167 0.26 -2.30 14.41
C PRO A 167 0.05 -2.92 15.80
N SER A 168 -1.19 -3.33 16.11
CA SER A 168 -1.53 -3.96 17.39
C SER A 168 -0.83 -5.31 17.61
N ALA A 169 -0.58 -6.08 16.54
CA ALA A 169 0.14 -7.34 16.64
C ALA A 169 1.63 -7.13 16.96
N TRP A 170 2.18 -5.97 16.60
CA TRP A 170 3.58 -5.59 16.82
C TRP A 170 3.78 -4.78 18.11
N GLY A 171 2.71 -4.47 18.85
CA GLY A 171 2.75 -3.58 20.01
C GLY A 171 2.93 -2.09 19.67
N ALA A 172 2.64 -1.71 18.42
CA ALA A 172 2.66 -0.33 17.93
C ALA A 172 1.24 0.27 17.89
N SER A 173 1.13 1.59 17.66
CA SER A 173 -0.15 2.28 17.48
C SER A 173 -0.06 3.43 16.48
N GLY A 174 -1.08 3.57 15.63
CA GLY A 174 -1.09 4.57 14.57
C GLY A 174 0.09 4.39 13.60
N LEU A 175 0.49 5.46 12.92
CA LEU A 175 1.53 5.43 11.87
C LEU A 175 2.91 5.92 12.34
N SER A 176 3.00 6.58 13.49
CA SER A 176 4.20 7.32 13.90
C SER A 176 5.43 6.42 14.09
N TYR A 177 5.24 5.16 14.50
CA TYR A 177 6.35 4.21 14.69
C TYR A 177 6.98 3.79 13.36
N ASP A 178 6.17 3.42 12.36
CA ASP A 178 6.66 3.09 11.01
C ASP A 178 7.28 4.31 10.33
N TRP A 179 6.70 5.51 10.53
CA TRP A 179 7.29 6.76 10.06
C TRP A 179 8.65 7.04 10.70
N TYR A 180 8.80 6.78 12.00
CA TYR A 180 10.08 6.91 12.71
C TYR A 180 11.14 5.98 12.12
N VAL A 181 10.80 4.70 11.92
CA VAL A 181 11.72 3.72 11.32
C VAL A 181 12.08 4.11 9.88
N ALA A 182 11.08 4.44 9.06
CA ALA A 182 11.30 4.84 7.68
C ALA A 182 12.19 6.09 7.60
N PHE A 183 11.90 7.13 8.37
CA PHE A 183 12.68 8.36 8.33
C PHE A 183 14.10 8.17 8.88
N LEU A 184 14.27 7.65 10.10
CA LEU A 184 15.60 7.60 10.72
C LEU A 184 16.51 6.48 10.23
N ALA A 185 15.95 5.34 9.82
CA ALA A 185 16.78 4.19 9.43
C ALA A 185 16.88 4.02 7.91
N MET A 186 15.93 4.53 7.13
CA MET A 186 15.82 4.26 5.70
C MET A 186 16.08 5.49 4.81
N THR A 187 16.43 6.63 5.40
CA THR A 187 16.80 7.86 4.66
C THR A 187 18.21 8.34 5.07
N PRO A 188 18.86 9.20 4.25
CA PRO A 188 20.16 9.78 4.59
C PRO A 188 20.15 10.57 5.91
N GLU A 189 21.32 10.70 6.56
CA GLU A 189 21.48 11.48 7.80
C GLU A 189 21.06 12.95 7.65
N ASP A 190 21.24 13.52 6.47
CA ASP A 190 20.89 14.89 6.13
C ASP A 190 19.47 15.04 5.55
N ALA A 191 18.64 13.97 5.58
CA ALA A 191 17.25 14.03 5.16
C ALA A 191 16.47 15.02 6.04
N GLY A 192 15.82 15.99 5.40
CA GLY A 192 15.02 16.99 6.08
C GLY A 192 13.53 16.67 6.11
N ILE A 193 12.78 17.64 6.64
CA ILE A 193 11.32 17.61 6.78
C ILE A 193 10.59 17.49 5.42
N GLU A 194 11.25 17.81 4.31
CA GLU A 194 10.73 17.61 2.96
C GLU A 194 10.45 16.14 2.65
N VAL A 195 11.21 15.20 3.22
CA VAL A 195 10.96 13.76 3.06
C VAL A 195 9.67 13.35 3.76
N LEU A 196 9.47 13.82 4.99
CA LEU A 196 8.22 13.62 5.74
C LEU A 196 7.02 14.22 4.99
N LYS A 197 7.20 15.41 4.43
CA LYS A 197 6.19 16.07 3.61
C LYS A 197 5.82 15.23 2.39
N LYS A 198 6.82 14.68 1.69
CA LYS A 198 6.61 13.80 0.53
C LYS A 198 5.83 12.54 0.91
N PHE A 199 6.21 11.86 1.99
CA PHE A 199 5.46 10.67 2.46
C PHE A 199 3.99 10.97 2.73
N ALA A 200 3.69 12.11 3.37
CA ALA A 200 2.32 12.52 3.61
C ALA A 200 1.56 12.79 2.30
N MET A 201 2.15 13.56 1.38
CA MET A 201 1.53 13.90 0.11
C MET A 201 1.31 12.68 -0.79
N ASP A 202 2.28 11.76 -0.84
CA ASP A 202 2.17 10.53 -1.61
C ASP A 202 1.03 9.65 -1.08
N SER A 203 0.81 9.60 0.25
CA SER A 203 -0.33 8.88 0.83
C SER A 203 -1.70 9.37 0.32
N ILE A 204 -1.83 10.67 0.05
CA ILE A 204 -3.05 11.27 -0.50
C ILE A 204 -3.13 11.00 -2.01
N ARG A 205 -2.02 11.23 -2.73
CA ARG A 205 -1.94 11.05 -4.19
C ARG A 205 -2.29 9.63 -4.62
N TYR A 206 -1.79 8.62 -3.92
CA TYR A 206 -2.00 7.20 -4.25
C TYR A 206 -3.18 6.57 -3.50
N SER A 207 -3.97 7.36 -2.77
CA SER A 207 -5.21 6.88 -2.17
C SER A 207 -6.24 6.48 -3.24
N ALA A 208 -7.25 5.70 -2.81
CA ALA A 208 -8.38 5.31 -3.65
C ALA A 208 -9.50 6.37 -3.74
N MET A 209 -9.22 7.60 -3.30
CA MET A 209 -10.10 8.76 -3.48
C MET A 209 -10.18 9.16 -4.97
N ASN A 210 -11.28 9.81 -5.35
CA ASN A 210 -11.37 10.52 -6.63
C ASN A 210 -10.62 11.86 -6.57
N ASP A 211 -10.51 12.55 -7.70
CA ASP A 211 -9.68 13.76 -7.80
C ASP A 211 -10.20 14.89 -6.91
N ASP A 212 -11.51 15.14 -6.88
CA ASP A 212 -12.13 16.17 -6.02
C ASP A 212 -11.89 15.89 -4.52
N GLU A 213 -11.96 14.62 -4.13
CA GLU A 213 -11.68 14.19 -2.76
C GLU A 213 -10.20 14.34 -2.40
N LYS A 214 -9.30 14.09 -3.36
CA LYS A 214 -7.85 14.31 -3.17
C LYS A 214 -7.52 15.79 -3.04
N ASP A 215 -8.14 16.65 -3.85
CA ASP A 215 -7.95 18.10 -3.76
C ASP A 215 -8.41 18.60 -2.39
N THR A 216 -9.60 18.18 -1.95
CA THR A 216 -10.11 18.49 -0.60
C THR A 216 -9.18 17.98 0.50
N ALA A 217 -8.64 16.77 0.35
CA ALA A 217 -7.70 16.19 1.31
C ALA A 217 -6.38 16.97 1.38
N LEU A 218 -5.84 17.37 0.23
CA LEU A 218 -4.61 18.16 0.13
C LEU A 218 -4.79 19.55 0.74
N GLU A 219 -5.93 20.20 0.55
CA GLU A 219 -6.23 21.50 1.18
C GLU A 219 -6.24 21.39 2.71
N LYS A 220 -6.99 20.41 3.25
CA LYS A 220 -7.06 20.17 4.70
C LYS A 220 -5.69 19.83 5.28
N TRP A 221 -4.95 18.94 4.62
CA TRP A 221 -3.60 18.55 5.02
C TRP A 221 -2.62 19.73 4.94
N SER A 222 -2.72 20.59 3.92
CA SER A 222 -1.84 21.76 3.80
C SER A 222 -1.99 22.71 4.97
N LEU A 223 -3.21 22.88 5.49
CA LEU A 223 -3.45 23.65 6.71
C LEU A 223 -2.83 22.98 7.95
N ASP A 224 -3.02 21.67 8.12
CA ASP A 224 -2.36 20.90 9.20
C ASP A 224 -0.84 21.01 9.15
N TRP A 225 -0.27 20.94 7.94
CA TRP A 225 1.15 21.05 7.73
C TRP A 225 1.70 22.42 8.14
N GLN A 226 0.99 23.50 7.82
CA GLN A 226 1.42 24.84 8.26
C GLN A 226 1.38 24.99 9.78
N ILE A 227 0.33 24.50 10.44
CA ILE A 227 0.23 24.51 11.90
C ILE A 227 1.40 23.72 12.52
N PHE A 228 1.70 22.54 11.98
CA PHE A 228 2.84 21.74 12.41
C PHE A 228 4.18 22.48 12.25
N LEU A 229 4.41 23.17 11.13
CA LEU A 229 5.62 23.97 10.93
C LEU A 229 5.73 25.13 11.93
N GLU A 230 4.63 25.84 12.17
CA GLU A 230 4.59 26.93 13.16
C GLU A 230 4.91 26.44 14.56
N ASP A 231 4.45 25.24 14.92
CA ASP A 231 4.73 24.62 16.22
C ASP A 231 6.19 24.13 16.34
N MET A 232 6.78 23.62 15.27
CA MET A 232 8.18 23.16 15.25
C MET A 232 9.21 24.30 15.24
N LEU A 233 8.83 25.49 14.80
CA LEU A 233 9.71 26.67 14.73
C LEU A 233 9.67 27.54 16.00
N LYS A 234 8.79 27.22 16.96
CA LYS A 234 8.75 27.85 18.28
C LYS A 234 9.86 27.31 19.18
#